data_AF-I9I547-F1
#
_entry.id   AF-I9I547-F1
#
_cell.length_a   1.000
_cell.length_b   1.000
_cell.length_c   1.000
_cell.angle_alpha   90.00
_cell.angle_beta   90.00
_cell.angle_gamma   90.00
#
_symmetry.space_group_name_H-M   'P 1'
#
loop_
_entity.id
_entity.type
_entity.pdbx_description
1 polymer ?
#
loop_
_entity_poly.entity_id
_entity_poly.type
_entity_poly.pdbx_seq_one_letter_code
_entity_poly.pdbx_strand_id
1 'polypeptide(L)'
;MKYKMENGVQTWFSKLRGKLMKKKIEDIVARYNSEIRGFYNYYSIANNVSYAASKFGYIMEYSMYHTIAAKTNSSISKVIDKYKKGNDIIVPYHDAKGKLRYRVFYNEGFKRKLPSSFADVDNIPYIITVPQPTLVERLKSEVCELCGKVGPVVMHHARNLNHLKGDTEWEKLMLAKHRKTLVVCTSCNAKIQSHAG
;
A
#
# COMPACT_ATOMS: atom_id res chain seq x y z
N MET A 1 -3.43 -13.32 22.08
CA MET A 1 -4.20 -13.25 23.34
C MET A 1 -4.48 -14.65 23.84
N LYS A 2 -4.70 -14.78 25.15
CA LYS A 2 -5.39 -15.92 25.78
C LYS A 2 -6.57 -15.35 26.56
N TYR A 3 -7.60 -16.14 26.80
CA TYR A 3 -8.64 -15.78 27.76
C TYR A 3 -8.78 -16.90 28.80
N LYS A 4 -9.28 -16.54 29.98
CA LYS A 4 -9.75 -17.49 30.99
C LYS A 4 -11.14 -17.06 31.45
N MET A 5 -11.94 -18.02 31.89
CA MET A 5 -13.19 -17.73 32.59
C MET A 5 -12.91 -17.73 34.09
N GLU A 6 -13.12 -16.59 34.72
CA GLU A 6 -13.05 -16.44 36.18
C GLU A 6 -14.42 -15.96 36.64
N ASN A 7 -15.10 -16.74 37.49
CA ASN A 7 -16.40 -16.43 38.06
C ASN A 7 -17.48 -16.06 37.02
N GLY A 8 -17.51 -16.74 35.87
CA GLY A 8 -18.47 -16.47 34.78
C GLY A 8 -18.12 -15.28 33.89
N VAL A 9 -17.03 -14.56 34.19
CA VAL A 9 -16.56 -13.41 33.39
C VAL A 9 -15.36 -13.83 32.53
N GLN A 10 -15.39 -13.43 31.24
CA GLN A 10 -14.27 -13.67 30.32
C GLN A 10 -13.18 -12.60 30.52
N THR A 11 -12.04 -13.02 31.06
CA THR A 11 -10.87 -12.16 31.27
C THR A 11 -9.79 -12.47 30.24
N TRP A 12 -9.34 -11.43 29.53
CA TRP A 12 -8.34 -11.52 28.47
C TRP A 12 -6.95 -11.18 28.97
N PHE A 13 -5.97 -11.98 28.58
CA PHE A 13 -4.57 -11.85 28.97
C PHE A 13 -3.66 -11.68 27.75
N SER A 14 -2.57 -10.93 27.97
CA SER A 14 -1.48 -10.80 27.01
C SER A 14 -0.81 -12.16 26.79
N LYS A 15 -0.31 -12.39 25.58
CA LYS A 15 0.42 -13.60 25.22
C LYS A 15 1.57 -13.22 24.31
N LEU A 16 2.75 -13.76 24.60
CA LEU A 16 3.91 -13.77 23.71
C LEU A 16 3.52 -14.10 22.26
N ARG A 17 4.06 -13.36 21.30
CA ARG A 17 3.91 -13.64 19.87
C ARG A 17 5.22 -14.16 19.27
N GLY A 18 5.47 -15.46 19.39
CA GLY A 18 6.72 -16.09 18.93
C GLY A 18 7.08 -15.82 17.46
N LYS A 19 6.09 -15.70 16.56
CA LYS A 19 6.33 -15.37 15.15
C LYS A 19 7.01 -13.99 14.95
N LEU A 20 6.78 -13.04 15.87
CA LEU A 20 7.36 -11.70 15.78
C LEU A 20 8.79 -11.62 16.33
N MET A 21 9.23 -12.58 17.14
CA MET A 21 10.58 -12.57 17.73
C MET A 21 11.70 -12.59 16.68
N LYS A 22 11.43 -13.15 15.49
CA LYS A 22 12.37 -13.19 14.37
C LYS A 22 12.64 -11.80 13.75
N LYS A 23 11.77 -10.82 13.99
CA LYS A 23 11.92 -9.46 13.47
C LYS A 23 12.81 -8.59 14.36
N LYS A 24 13.29 -7.47 13.83
CA LYS A 24 13.98 -6.44 14.62
C LYS A 24 13.02 -5.78 15.63
N ILE A 25 13.52 -5.23 16.73
CA ILE A 25 12.68 -4.73 17.83
C ILE A 25 11.78 -3.59 17.34
N GLU A 26 12.32 -2.67 16.54
CA GLU A 26 11.59 -1.58 15.91
C GLU A 26 10.43 -2.09 15.03
N ASP A 27 10.63 -3.19 14.31
CA ASP A 27 9.59 -3.80 13.45
C ASP A 27 8.53 -4.55 14.26
N ILE A 28 8.90 -5.07 15.42
CA ILE A 28 7.94 -5.59 16.40
C ILE A 28 7.03 -4.44 16.83
N VAL A 29 7.59 -3.32 17.32
CA VAL A 29 6.81 -2.15 17.76
C VAL A 29 5.91 -1.62 16.64
N ALA A 30 6.44 -1.45 15.43
CA ALA A 30 5.62 -0.97 14.30
C ALA A 30 4.47 -1.93 13.97
N ARG A 31 4.70 -3.24 14.06
CA ARG A 31 3.63 -4.23 13.84
C ARG A 31 2.51 -4.06 14.87
N TYR A 32 2.84 -3.99 16.16
CA TYR A 32 1.84 -3.74 17.20
C TYR A 32 1.10 -2.42 16.98
N ASN A 33 1.81 -1.34 16.67
CA ASN A 33 1.20 -0.04 16.37
C ASN A 33 0.23 -0.10 15.19
N SER A 34 0.61 -0.78 14.09
CA SER A 34 -0.26 -0.93 12.92
C SER A 34 -1.55 -1.67 13.24
N GLU A 35 -1.48 -2.69 14.09
CA GLU A 35 -2.66 -3.45 14.52
C GLU A 35 -3.55 -2.64 15.47
N ILE A 36 -2.97 -1.88 16.40
CA ILE A 36 -3.72 -0.99 17.29
C ILE A 36 -4.43 0.09 16.49
N ARG A 37 -3.73 0.74 15.56
CA ARG A 37 -4.32 1.77 14.68
C ARG A 37 -5.43 1.19 13.80
N GLY A 38 -5.21 0.02 13.21
CA GLY A 38 -6.22 -0.64 12.39
C GLY A 38 -7.48 -0.98 13.18
N PHE A 39 -7.31 -1.59 14.35
CA PHE A 39 -8.42 -1.91 15.26
C PHE A 39 -9.18 -0.65 15.69
N TYR A 40 -8.47 0.36 16.15
CA TYR A 40 -9.07 1.61 16.60
C TYR A 40 -9.81 2.33 15.46
N ASN A 41 -9.20 2.45 14.27
CA ASN A 41 -9.86 3.11 13.14
C ASN A 41 -11.16 2.42 12.75
N TYR A 42 -11.17 1.08 12.68
CA TYR A 42 -12.37 0.32 12.35
C TYR A 42 -13.49 0.49 13.38
N TYR A 43 -13.16 0.43 14.68
CA TYR A 43 -14.16 0.51 15.76
C TYR A 43 -14.38 1.93 16.31
N SER A 44 -13.72 2.95 15.76
CA SER A 44 -13.67 4.31 16.33
C SER A 44 -15.04 4.98 16.52
N ILE A 45 -16.06 4.54 15.79
CA ILE A 45 -17.42 5.10 15.84
C ILE A 45 -18.25 4.49 16.99
N ALA A 46 -17.87 3.31 17.49
CA ALA A 46 -18.63 2.58 18.49
C ALA A 46 -18.72 3.34 19.83
N ASN A 47 -19.89 3.29 20.47
CA ASN A 47 -20.17 4.04 21.70
C ASN A 47 -19.21 3.68 22.86
N ASN A 48 -18.82 2.42 22.96
CA ASN A 48 -17.94 1.91 24.01
C ASN A 48 -16.46 1.80 23.59
N VAL A 49 -16.07 2.37 22.44
CA VAL A 49 -14.71 2.19 21.89
C VAL A 49 -13.64 2.66 22.85
N SER A 50 -13.85 3.78 23.56
CA SER A 50 -12.88 4.30 24.52
C SER A 50 -12.53 3.28 25.59
N TYR A 51 -13.52 2.56 26.11
CA TYR A 51 -13.31 1.53 27.12
C TYR A 51 -12.71 0.26 26.51
N ALA A 52 -13.31 -0.26 25.43
CA ALA A 52 -12.91 -1.52 24.83
C ALA A 52 -11.50 -1.45 24.20
N ALA A 53 -11.21 -0.38 23.46
CA ALA A 53 -9.93 -0.20 22.80
C ALA A 53 -8.81 0.17 23.79
N SER A 54 -9.10 0.85 24.91
CA SER A 54 -8.11 1.04 25.97
C SER A 54 -7.70 -0.29 26.62
N LYS A 55 -8.67 -1.15 26.95
CA LYS A 55 -8.38 -2.51 27.46
C LYS A 55 -7.59 -3.35 26.45
N PHE A 56 -7.96 -3.25 25.18
CA PHE A 56 -7.22 -3.90 24.09
C PHE A 56 -5.77 -3.37 23.97
N GLY A 57 -5.58 -2.04 24.01
CA GLY A 57 -4.29 -1.39 23.97
C GLY A 57 -3.37 -1.87 25.09
N TYR A 58 -3.88 -1.95 26.32
CA TYR A 58 -3.15 -2.48 27.47
C TYR A 58 -2.68 -3.94 27.25
N ILE A 59 -3.56 -4.80 26.73
CA ILE A 59 -3.21 -6.19 26.43
C ILE A 59 -2.16 -6.28 25.32
N MET A 60 -2.24 -5.41 24.32
CA MET A 60 -1.27 -5.33 23.23
C MET A 60 0.09 -4.83 23.70
N GLU A 61 0.12 -3.84 24.60
CA GLU A 61 1.34 -3.32 25.23
C GLU A 61 2.09 -4.42 26.00
N TYR A 62 1.40 -5.13 26.91
CA TYR A 62 2.02 -6.23 27.64
C TYR A 62 2.43 -7.40 26.75
N SER A 63 1.65 -7.69 25.70
CA SER A 63 1.99 -8.69 24.69
C SER A 63 3.28 -8.32 23.95
N MET A 64 3.48 -7.03 23.66
CA MET A 64 4.70 -6.51 23.08
C MET A 64 5.87 -6.68 24.05
N TYR A 65 5.71 -6.31 25.32
CA TYR A 65 6.77 -6.50 26.33
C TYR A 65 7.21 -7.95 26.44
N HIS A 66 6.27 -8.90 26.53
CA HIS A 66 6.61 -10.33 26.53
C HIS A 66 7.42 -10.72 25.28
N THR A 67 7.06 -10.19 24.12
CA THR A 67 7.71 -10.50 22.84
C THR A 67 9.13 -9.94 22.76
N ILE A 68 9.34 -8.71 23.23
CA ILE A 68 10.68 -8.12 23.28
C ILE A 68 11.54 -8.82 24.34
N ALA A 69 10.98 -9.06 25.53
CA ALA A 69 11.66 -9.73 26.64
C ALA A 69 12.16 -11.12 26.26
N ALA A 70 11.32 -11.92 25.59
CA ALA A 70 11.73 -13.22 25.08
C ALA A 70 12.80 -13.12 23.98
N LYS A 71 12.76 -12.08 23.12
CA LYS A 71 13.79 -11.86 22.09
C LYS A 71 15.15 -11.49 22.68
N THR A 72 15.17 -10.68 23.74
CA THR A 72 16.40 -10.21 24.41
C THR A 72 16.84 -11.10 25.57
N ASN A 73 16.16 -12.24 25.79
CA ASN A 73 16.36 -13.12 26.93
C ASN A 73 16.39 -12.35 28.28
N SER A 74 15.41 -11.47 28.46
CA SER A 74 15.30 -10.59 29.63
C SER A 74 13.91 -10.67 30.26
N SER A 75 13.73 -10.01 31.40
CA SER A 75 12.40 -9.82 32.01
C SER A 75 11.67 -8.62 31.39
N ILE A 76 10.35 -8.55 31.59
CA ILE A 76 9.54 -7.40 31.17
C ILE A 76 10.04 -6.11 31.83
N SER A 77 10.33 -6.14 33.14
CA SER A 77 10.83 -4.97 33.87
C SER A 77 12.09 -4.39 33.21
N LYS A 78 13.07 -5.24 32.88
CA LYS A 78 14.29 -4.80 32.17
C LYS A 78 14.00 -4.18 30.80
N VAL A 79 12.98 -4.67 30.08
CA VAL A 79 12.57 -4.08 28.80
C VAL A 79 11.93 -2.71 29.01
N ILE A 80 11.05 -2.59 30.01
CA ILE A 80 10.41 -1.31 30.36
C ILE A 80 11.49 -0.31 30.76
N ASP A 81 12.38 -0.64 31.69
CA ASP A 81 13.44 0.25 32.16
C ASP A 81 14.36 0.73 31.02
N LYS A 82 14.59 -0.15 30.02
CA LYS A 82 15.45 0.16 28.87
C LYS A 82 14.81 1.11 27.86
N TYR A 83 13.51 0.97 27.59
CA TYR A 83 12.85 1.68 26.49
C TYR A 83 11.82 2.73 26.94
N LYS A 84 11.47 2.77 28.22
CA LYS A 84 10.54 3.76 28.77
C LYS A 84 11.23 5.11 28.91
N LYS A 85 10.63 6.13 28.31
CA LYS A 85 11.02 7.53 28.45
C LYS A 85 9.77 8.32 28.83
N GLY A 86 9.69 8.72 30.10
CA GLY A 86 8.47 9.29 30.66
C GLY A 86 7.35 8.25 30.69
N ASN A 87 6.23 8.56 30.04
CA ASN A 87 5.09 7.63 29.91
C ASN A 87 5.12 6.80 28.63
N ASP A 88 6.03 7.09 27.69
CA ASP A 88 6.07 6.45 26.39
C ASP A 88 7.17 5.39 26.29
N ILE A 89 6.92 4.35 25.49
CA ILE A 89 7.94 3.38 25.08
C ILE A 89 8.53 3.85 23.75
N ILE A 90 9.83 4.14 23.76
CA ILE A 90 10.55 4.71 22.62
C ILE A 90 11.70 3.80 22.23
N VAL A 91 11.62 3.20 21.04
CA VAL A 91 12.67 2.33 20.49
C VAL A 91 13.47 3.08 19.42
N PRO A 92 14.77 3.33 19.64
CA PRO A 92 15.64 3.91 18.62
C PRO A 92 15.95 2.90 17.51
N TYR A 93 16.05 3.36 16.26
CA TYR A 93 16.47 2.57 15.10
C TYR A 93 17.15 3.44 14.05
N HIS A 94 17.95 2.81 13.19
CA HIS A 94 18.56 3.47 12.05
C HIS A 94 17.72 3.23 10.80
N ASP A 95 17.44 4.31 10.06
CA ASP A 95 16.75 4.25 8.78
C ASP A 95 17.65 3.65 7.70
N ALA A 96 17.11 3.32 6.51
CA ALA A 96 17.90 2.81 5.38
C ALA A 96 19.04 3.76 4.96
N LYS A 97 18.89 5.05 5.28
CA LYS A 97 19.88 6.12 5.04
C LYS A 97 20.84 6.35 6.23
N GLY A 98 20.83 5.49 7.24
CA GLY A 98 21.72 5.59 8.42
C GLY A 98 21.33 6.67 9.45
N LYS A 99 20.21 7.39 9.26
CA LYS A 99 19.75 8.42 10.21
C LYS A 99 19.08 7.78 11.42
N LEU A 100 19.46 8.22 12.63
CA LEU A 100 18.82 7.82 13.88
C LEU A 100 17.38 8.32 13.92
N ARG A 101 16.44 7.41 14.13
CA ARG A 101 15.01 7.68 14.31
C ARG A 101 14.47 6.91 15.52
N TYR A 102 13.26 7.27 15.92
CA TYR A 102 12.59 6.67 17.07
C TYR A 102 11.23 6.12 16.66
N ARG A 103 10.88 4.93 17.14
CA ARG A 103 9.52 4.40 17.09
C ARG A 103 8.92 4.49 18.48
N VAL A 104 7.87 5.30 18.58
CA VAL A 104 7.06 5.42 19.80
C VAL A 104 5.95 4.38 19.72
N PHE A 105 5.74 3.61 20.78
CA PHE A 105 4.56 2.76 20.91
C PHE A 105 3.29 3.62 20.92
N TYR A 106 2.18 3.10 20.41
CA TYR A 106 0.94 3.85 20.24
C TYR A 106 0.51 4.61 21.51
N ASN A 107 0.42 5.94 21.40
CA ASN A 107 0.07 6.86 22.49
C ASN A 107 -1.01 7.90 22.10
N GLU A 108 -1.69 7.70 20.97
CA GLU A 108 -2.70 8.65 20.43
C GLU A 108 -4.06 8.58 21.19
N GLY A 109 -4.23 7.61 22.08
CA GLY A 109 -5.46 7.38 22.84
C GLY A 109 -6.58 6.72 22.02
N PHE A 110 -7.75 6.52 22.63
CA PHE A 110 -8.86 5.75 22.03
C PHE A 110 -10.20 6.51 22.04
N LYS A 111 -10.18 7.82 21.79
CA LYS A 111 -11.40 8.64 21.83
C LYS A 111 -12.40 8.21 20.75
N ARG A 112 -13.68 8.14 21.08
CA ARG A 112 -14.73 7.92 20.09
C ARG A 112 -14.70 9.02 19.02
N LYS A 113 -14.75 8.62 17.75
CA LYS A 113 -14.97 9.50 16.61
C LYS A 113 -16.46 9.54 16.28
N LEU A 114 -16.98 10.72 16.00
CA LEU A 114 -18.34 10.83 15.48
C LEU A 114 -18.36 10.28 14.03
N PRO A 115 -19.44 9.60 13.62
CA PRO A 115 -19.60 9.23 12.22
C PRO A 115 -19.56 10.53 11.39
N SER A 116 -18.78 10.53 10.33
CA SER A 116 -18.72 11.69 9.44
C SER A 116 -20.06 11.86 8.74
N SER A 117 -20.70 13.02 8.89
CA SER A 117 -21.98 13.34 8.23
C SER A 117 -21.86 13.54 6.70
N PHE A 118 -20.72 13.22 6.09
CA PHE A 118 -20.54 13.35 4.66
C PHE A 118 -21.23 12.17 3.96
N ALA A 119 -22.39 12.45 3.36
CA ALA A 119 -23.16 11.53 2.53
C ALA A 119 -22.41 11.09 1.25
N ASP A 120 -21.28 11.73 0.93
CA ASP A 120 -20.53 11.53 -0.32
C ASP A 120 -19.42 10.46 -0.26
N VAL A 121 -19.29 9.71 0.84
CA VAL A 121 -18.21 8.70 0.97
C VAL A 121 -18.44 7.48 0.06
N ASP A 122 -19.64 7.30 -0.50
CA ASP A 122 -19.96 6.22 -1.45
C ASP A 122 -19.88 6.63 -2.93
N ASN A 123 -19.51 7.88 -3.25
CA ASN A 123 -19.19 8.28 -4.63
C ASN A 123 -17.72 7.97 -4.94
N ILE A 124 -17.32 6.70 -4.81
CA ILE A 124 -16.08 6.23 -5.42
C ILE A 124 -16.44 5.90 -6.87
N PRO A 125 -16.09 6.73 -7.87
CA PRO A 125 -16.28 6.32 -9.26
C PRO A 125 -15.53 5.00 -9.45
N TYR A 126 -16.24 3.97 -9.89
CA TYR A 126 -15.64 2.71 -10.28
C TYR A 126 -14.77 2.98 -11.50
N ILE A 127 -13.50 3.32 -11.28
CA ILE A 127 -12.52 3.52 -12.35
C ILE A 127 -12.23 2.13 -12.91
N ILE A 128 -12.99 1.72 -13.92
CA ILE A 128 -12.69 0.54 -14.72
C ILE A 128 -11.38 0.84 -15.44
N THR A 129 -10.28 0.35 -14.89
CA THR A 129 -8.98 0.33 -15.58
C THR A 129 -9.03 -0.80 -16.59
N VAL A 130 -9.63 -0.55 -17.76
CA VAL A 130 -9.59 -1.50 -18.87
C VAL A 130 -8.14 -1.60 -19.34
N PRO A 131 -7.55 -2.80 -19.39
CA PRO A 131 -6.20 -2.97 -19.91
C PRO A 131 -6.16 -2.49 -21.36
N GLN A 132 -5.07 -1.82 -21.71
CA GLN A 132 -4.84 -1.38 -23.07
C GLN A 132 -4.77 -2.59 -24.02
N PRO A 133 -5.35 -2.52 -25.24
CA PRO A 133 -5.39 -3.66 -26.15
C PRO A 133 -3.97 -4.06 -26.57
N THR A 134 -3.73 -5.36 -26.56
CA THR A 134 -2.48 -6.00 -26.97
C THR A 134 -2.22 -5.79 -28.47
N LEU A 135 -0.99 -6.06 -28.90
CA LEU A 135 -0.59 -5.97 -30.30
C LEU A 135 -1.48 -6.83 -31.21
N VAL A 136 -1.81 -8.05 -30.77
CA VAL A 136 -2.63 -9.00 -31.54
C VAL A 136 -4.07 -8.52 -31.66
N GLU A 137 -4.65 -7.99 -30.59
CA GLU A 137 -6.02 -7.45 -30.60
C GLU A 137 -6.15 -6.24 -31.53
N ARG A 138 -5.12 -5.40 -31.58
CA ARG A 138 -5.05 -4.25 -32.50
C ARG A 138 -4.89 -4.64 -33.97
N LEU A 139 -4.22 -5.75 -34.27
CA LEU A 139 -4.15 -6.28 -35.63
C LEU A 139 -5.48 -6.92 -36.05
N LYS A 140 -6.11 -7.66 -35.13
CA LYS A 140 -7.42 -8.30 -35.35
C LYS A 140 -8.56 -7.30 -35.52
N SER A 141 -8.44 -6.07 -35.01
CA SER A 141 -9.47 -5.05 -35.22
C SER A 141 -9.51 -4.55 -36.66
N GLU A 142 -8.49 -4.80 -37.47
CA GLU A 142 -8.41 -4.40 -38.88
C GLU A 142 -8.67 -2.90 -39.11
N VAL A 143 -8.41 -2.07 -38.10
CA VAL A 143 -8.60 -0.61 -38.17
C VAL A 143 -7.25 0.09 -38.18
N CYS A 144 -7.03 0.94 -39.19
CA CYS A 144 -5.86 1.80 -39.24
C CYS A 144 -5.88 2.84 -38.11
N GLU A 145 -4.84 2.88 -37.27
CA GLU A 145 -4.77 3.83 -36.15
C GLU A 145 -4.45 5.28 -36.57
N LEU A 146 -4.06 5.49 -37.83
CA LEU A 146 -3.83 6.83 -38.38
C LEU A 146 -5.06 7.43 -39.02
N CYS A 147 -5.70 6.70 -39.93
CA CYS A 147 -6.82 7.22 -40.72
C CYS A 147 -8.18 6.63 -40.35
N GLY A 148 -8.24 5.66 -39.43
CA GLY A 148 -9.48 5.02 -38.99
C GLY A 148 -10.14 4.07 -40.00
N LYS A 149 -9.54 3.86 -41.18
CA LYS A 149 -10.11 2.99 -42.21
C LYS A 149 -10.05 1.51 -41.78
N VAL A 150 -11.15 0.80 -41.97
CA VAL A 150 -11.26 -0.65 -41.77
C VAL A 150 -10.78 -1.38 -43.03
N GLY A 151 -9.95 -2.40 -42.88
CA GLY A 151 -9.43 -3.23 -43.97
C GLY A 151 -8.08 -3.88 -43.66
N PRO A 152 -7.36 -4.39 -44.67
CA PRO A 152 -6.07 -5.03 -44.45
C PRO A 152 -5.05 -4.03 -43.88
N VAL A 153 -4.54 -4.34 -42.69
CA VAL A 153 -3.59 -3.54 -41.94
C VAL A 153 -2.26 -4.27 -41.75
N VAL A 154 -1.18 -3.49 -41.62
CA VAL A 154 0.18 -3.93 -41.36
C VAL A 154 0.74 -3.24 -40.13
N MET A 155 1.69 -3.90 -39.47
CA MET A 155 2.35 -3.35 -38.29
C MET A 155 3.57 -2.52 -38.70
N HIS A 156 3.51 -1.20 -38.46
CA HIS A 156 4.67 -0.33 -38.56
C HIS A 156 5.45 -0.32 -37.24
N HIS A 157 6.77 -0.44 -37.31
CA HIS A 157 7.66 -0.49 -36.15
C HIS A 157 8.72 0.62 -36.22
N ALA A 158 8.78 1.46 -35.18
CA ALA A 158 9.85 2.42 -34.98
C ALA A 158 10.98 1.80 -34.13
N ARG A 159 12.23 2.06 -34.53
CA ARG A 159 13.42 1.52 -33.83
C ARG A 159 13.52 2.06 -32.40
N ASN A 160 13.47 3.38 -32.22
CA ASN A 160 13.39 4.04 -30.91
C ASN A 160 12.41 5.23 -30.95
N LEU A 161 11.66 5.41 -29.86
CA LEU A 161 10.77 6.56 -29.69
C LEU A 161 11.54 7.88 -29.60
N ASN A 162 12.75 7.86 -29.03
CA ASN A 162 13.58 9.06 -28.85
C ASN A 162 14.10 9.66 -30.16
N HIS A 163 14.01 8.94 -31.28
CA HIS A 163 14.39 9.46 -32.60
C HIS A 163 13.21 10.11 -33.34
N LEU A 164 11.98 9.97 -32.84
CA LEU A 164 10.80 10.60 -33.43
C LEU A 164 10.78 12.06 -33.00
N LYS A 165 10.75 12.98 -33.97
CA LYS A 165 10.72 14.42 -33.68
C LYS A 165 9.29 14.93 -33.44
N GLY A 166 8.30 14.18 -33.90
CA GLY A 166 6.89 14.58 -33.81
C GLY A 166 6.50 15.58 -34.90
N ASP A 167 7.22 15.61 -36.01
CA ASP A 167 6.95 16.51 -37.13
C ASP A 167 5.76 15.99 -37.95
N THR A 168 5.67 14.67 -38.08
CA THR A 168 4.60 13.99 -38.81
C THR A 168 3.49 13.48 -37.88
N GLU A 169 2.28 13.32 -38.43
CA GLU A 169 1.10 12.89 -37.68
C GLU A 169 1.29 11.51 -37.02
N TRP A 170 2.02 10.61 -37.69
CA TRP A 170 2.29 9.28 -37.15
C TRP A 170 3.29 9.28 -36.00
N GLU A 171 4.30 10.16 -36.05
CA GLU A 171 5.25 10.33 -34.94
C GLU A 171 4.55 10.91 -33.70
N LYS A 172 3.72 11.94 -33.87
CA LYS A 172 2.93 12.54 -32.77
C LYS A 172 2.09 11.50 -32.06
N LEU A 173 1.43 10.63 -32.83
CA LEU A 173 0.57 9.59 -32.29
C LEU A 173 1.36 8.49 -31.57
N MET A 174 2.53 8.10 -32.08
CA MET A 174 3.42 7.14 -31.41
C MET A 174 4.03 7.68 -30.11
N LEU A 175 4.39 8.97 -30.09
CA LEU A 175 4.88 9.66 -28.88
C LEU A 175 3.77 9.78 -27.82
N ALA A 176 2.57 10.21 -28.20
CA ALA A 176 1.43 10.33 -27.28
C ALA A 176 1.03 8.98 -26.65
N LYS A 177 1.06 7.90 -27.45
CA LYS A 177 0.75 6.54 -26.96
C LYS A 177 1.94 5.87 -26.25
N HIS A 178 3.14 6.45 -26.31
CA HIS A 178 4.40 5.84 -25.87
C HIS A 178 4.61 4.40 -26.39
N ARG A 179 4.29 4.14 -27.66
CA ARG A 179 4.41 2.80 -28.28
C ARG A 179 5.29 2.84 -29.52
N LYS A 180 6.24 1.91 -29.62
CA LYS A 180 7.11 1.70 -30.80
C LYS A 180 6.39 1.07 -32.00
N THR A 181 5.10 0.79 -31.90
CA THR A 181 4.37 0.03 -32.90
C THR A 181 3.03 0.68 -33.24
N LEU A 182 2.70 0.75 -34.52
CA LEU A 182 1.51 1.40 -35.04
C LEU A 182 0.84 0.52 -36.09
N VAL A 183 -0.46 0.27 -35.96
CA VAL A 183 -1.23 -0.51 -36.94
C VAL A 183 -1.73 0.44 -38.03
N VAL A 184 -1.35 0.20 -39.27
CA VAL A 184 -1.61 1.11 -40.40
C VAL A 184 -2.10 0.36 -41.63
N CYS A 185 -2.95 0.97 -42.44
CA CYS A 185 -3.29 0.43 -43.75
C CYS A 185 -2.13 0.59 -44.75
N THR A 186 -2.19 -0.11 -45.88
CA THR A 186 -1.17 -0.09 -46.93
C THR A 186 -0.83 1.32 -47.42
N SER A 187 -1.83 2.19 -47.62
CA SER A 187 -1.62 3.57 -48.07
C SER A 187 -0.90 4.42 -47.02
N CYS A 188 -1.22 4.26 -45.74
CA CYS A 188 -0.55 4.97 -44.66
C CYS A 188 0.87 4.45 -44.43
N ASN A 189 1.08 3.13 -44.57
CA ASN A 189 2.41 2.54 -44.50
C ASN A 189 3.33 3.08 -45.60
N ALA A 190 2.82 3.20 -46.83
CA ALA A 190 3.58 3.78 -47.95
C ALA A 190 4.02 5.23 -47.66
N LYS A 191 3.12 6.05 -47.09
CA LYS A 191 3.46 7.43 -46.67
C LYS A 191 4.54 7.46 -45.58
N ILE A 192 4.47 6.56 -44.60
CA ILE A 192 5.49 6.50 -43.55
C ILE A 192 6.84 6.11 -44.16
N GLN A 193 6.87 5.14 -45.06
CA GLN A 193 8.09 4.70 -45.73
C GLN A 193 8.69 5.78 -46.64
N SER A 194 7.86 6.61 -47.31
CA SER A 194 8.35 7.71 -48.13
C SER A 194 8.92 8.88 -47.31
N HIS A 195 8.47 9.06 -46.06
CA HIS A 195 8.97 10.10 -45.15
C HIS A 195 10.14 9.64 -44.26
N ALA A 196 10.44 8.33 -44.22
CA ALA A 196 11.51 7.75 -43.41
C ALA A 196 12.86 7.67 -44.15
N GLY A 197 12.98 8.33 -45.31
CA GLY A 197 14.21 8.50 -46.08
C GLY A 197 14.99 9.74 -45.67
#